data_AF-A0A7X7TC36-F1
#
_entry.id   AF-A0A7X7TC36-F1
#
_cell.length_a   1.000
_cell.length_b   1.000
_cell.length_c   1.000
_cell.angle_alpha   90.00
_cell.angle_beta   90.00
_cell.angle_gamma   90.00
#
_symmetry.space_group_name_H-M   'P 1'
#
loop_
_entity.id
_entity.type
_entity.pdbx_description
1 polymer ?
#
loop_
_entity_poly.entity_id
_entity_poly.type
_entity_poly.pdbx_seq_one_letter_code
_entity_poly.pdbx_strand_id
1 'polypeptide(L)'
;MNSLTGAMNNPRLFQVSAQVQPGNSGGPLVMENGQVIGVVVQRLSDLGMLEHTGMVAQSVNYAVKSSFVLPLLEGVEGWTRPEGKADKADRSAIIERARKAAVMVMGY
;
A
#
# COMPACT_ATOMS: atom_id res chain seq x y z
N MET A 1 7.62 8.17 0.28
CA MET A 1 7.08 7.69 1.56
C MET A 1 7.31 8.78 2.58
N ASN A 2 6.33 9.10 3.42
CA ASN A 2 6.41 10.27 4.29
C ASN A 2 6.64 9.90 5.75
N SER A 3 6.18 8.73 6.21
CA SER A 3 6.46 8.19 7.54
C SER A 3 6.40 6.65 7.56
N LEU A 4 7.17 6.04 8.46
CA LEU A 4 7.14 4.59 8.73
C LEU A 4 6.00 4.17 9.67
N THR A 5 5.24 5.13 10.20
CA THR A 5 4.07 4.93 11.05
C THR A 5 2.87 5.69 10.49
N GLY A 6 1.67 5.23 10.81
CA GLY A 6 0.41 5.93 10.50
C GLY A 6 0.06 6.99 11.54
N ALA A 7 -1.16 7.54 11.41
CA ALA A 7 -1.72 8.45 12.41
C ALA A 7 -1.63 7.83 13.82
N MET A 8 -1.40 8.68 14.82
CA MET A 8 -1.26 8.27 16.23
C MET A 8 -0.17 7.21 16.46
N ASN A 9 0.91 7.25 15.68
CA ASN A 9 2.02 6.27 15.73
C ASN A 9 1.61 4.82 15.44
N ASN A 10 0.54 4.60 14.67
CA ASN A 10 0.11 3.24 14.34
C ASN A 10 1.22 2.47 13.59
N PRO A 11 1.80 1.40 14.17
CA PRO A 11 2.93 0.70 13.57
C PRO A 11 2.54 -0.20 12.39
N ARG A 12 1.24 -0.43 12.18
CA ARG A 12 0.71 -1.27 11.09
C ARG A 12 0.68 -0.56 9.74
N LEU A 13 0.83 0.77 9.76
CA LEU A 13 0.63 1.62 8.60
C LEU A 13 1.93 2.33 8.21
N PHE A 14 2.09 2.52 6.92
CA PHE A 14 2.96 3.53 6.33
C PHE A 14 2.14 4.75 5.98
N GLN A 15 2.70 5.95 6.19
CA GLN A 15 2.15 7.17 5.60
C GLN A 15 2.81 7.40 4.24
N VAL A 16 1.99 7.57 3.20
CA VAL A 16 2.43 7.75 1.82
C VAL A 16 1.81 9.00 1.21
N SER A 17 2.57 9.67 0.35
CA SER A 17 2.12 10.80 -0.48
C SER A 17 1.53 10.37 -1.82
N ALA A 18 1.67 9.09 -2.19
CA ALA A 18 1.05 8.56 -3.40
C ALA A 18 -0.46 8.82 -3.35
N GLN A 19 -1.02 9.35 -4.43
CA GLN A 19 -2.43 9.70 -4.47
C GLN A 19 -3.29 8.44 -4.33
N VAL A 20 -4.17 8.41 -3.34
CA VAL A 20 -5.18 7.36 -3.17
C VAL A 20 -6.54 7.96 -3.52
N GLN A 21 -7.16 7.40 -4.56
CA GLN A 21 -8.45 7.81 -5.11
C GLN A 21 -9.39 6.60 -5.12
N PRO A 22 -10.71 6.80 -5.18
CA PRO A 22 -11.63 5.70 -5.43
C PRO A 22 -11.18 4.88 -6.65
N GLY A 23 -10.98 3.57 -6.46
CA GLY A 23 -10.51 2.66 -7.51
C GLY A 23 -9.05 2.24 -7.43
N ASN A 24 -8.19 2.90 -6.64
CA ASN A 24 -6.82 2.41 -6.38
C ASN A 24 -6.61 1.91 -4.93
N SER A 25 -7.63 2.02 -4.08
CA SER A 25 -7.69 1.31 -2.80
C SER A 25 -7.60 -0.21 -3.01
N GLY A 26 -6.81 -0.89 -2.18
CA GLY A 26 -6.51 -2.32 -2.30
C GLY A 26 -5.32 -2.66 -3.19
N GLY A 27 -4.76 -1.68 -3.92
CA GLY A 27 -3.59 -1.89 -4.76
C GLY A 27 -2.28 -2.10 -3.98
N PRO A 28 -1.26 -2.73 -4.59
CA PRO A 28 0.04 -2.92 -3.97
C PRO A 28 0.83 -1.59 -3.89
N LEU A 29 1.49 -1.36 -2.75
CA LEU A 29 2.50 -0.33 -2.61
C LEU A 29 3.86 -0.90 -3.04
N VAL A 30 4.35 -0.44 -4.20
CA VAL A 30 5.55 -0.97 -4.86
C VAL A 30 6.70 0.03 -4.77
N MET A 31 7.88 -0.44 -4.38
CA MET A 31 9.12 0.34 -4.40
C MET A 31 9.71 0.41 -5.80
N GLU A 32 10.63 1.34 -6.04
CA GLU A 32 11.28 1.53 -7.34
C GLU A 32 12.05 0.30 -7.83
N ASN A 33 12.47 -0.57 -6.92
CA ASN A 33 13.12 -1.84 -7.22
C ASN A 33 12.14 -3.01 -7.45
N GLY A 34 10.84 -2.73 -7.58
CA GLY A 34 9.79 -3.71 -7.84
C GLY A 34 9.29 -4.50 -6.62
N GLN A 35 9.82 -4.25 -5.43
CA GLN A 35 9.36 -4.94 -4.22
C GLN A 35 8.02 -4.38 -3.73
N VAL A 36 7.08 -5.26 -3.40
CA VAL A 36 5.83 -4.90 -2.71
C VAL A 36 6.09 -4.79 -1.22
N ILE A 37 5.84 -3.61 -0.64
CA ILE A 37 6.07 -3.34 0.79
C ILE A 37 4.77 -3.18 1.58
N GLY A 38 3.63 -3.11 0.92
CA GLY A 38 2.35 -2.96 1.59
C GLY A 38 1.16 -2.95 0.65
N VAL A 39 -0.02 -2.73 1.22
CA VAL A 39 -1.31 -2.64 0.50
C VAL A 39 -1.95 -1.31 0.84
N VAL A 40 -2.33 -0.53 -0.18
CA VAL A 40 -3.03 0.74 -0.02
C VAL A 40 -4.41 0.48 0.56
N VAL A 41 -4.77 1.14 1.66
CA VAL A 41 -6.06 0.88 2.33
C VAL A 41 -6.96 2.10 2.42
N GLN A 42 -6.41 3.28 2.70
CA GLN A 42 -7.25 4.46 2.95
C GLN A 42 -6.51 5.78 2.78
N ARG A 43 -7.30 6.83 2.53
CA ARG A 43 -6.91 8.23 2.64
C ARG A 43 -7.28 8.75 4.03
N LEU A 44 -6.55 9.74 4.54
CA LEU A 44 -6.95 10.44 5.75
C LEU A 44 -8.33 11.12 5.56
N SER A 45 -9.19 11.09 6.58
CA SER A 45 -10.54 11.67 6.48
C SER A 45 -10.50 13.19 6.35
N ASP A 46 -11.02 13.72 5.25
CA ASP A 46 -11.11 15.17 5.02
C ASP A 46 -12.04 15.85 6.02
N LEU A 47 -13.20 15.25 6.29
CA LEU A 47 -14.19 15.79 7.23
C LEU A 47 -13.62 15.86 8.64
N GLY A 48 -12.99 14.77 9.11
CA GLY A 48 -12.36 14.75 10.42
C GLY A 48 -11.21 15.76 10.54
N MET A 49 -10.39 15.91 9.48
CA MET A 49 -9.34 16.93 9.46
C MET A 49 -9.91 18.35 9.48
N LEU A 50 -10.98 18.61 8.72
CA LEU A 50 -11.62 19.92 8.68
C LEU A 50 -12.24 20.28 10.04
N GLU A 51 -12.92 19.34 10.69
CA GLU A 51 -13.51 19.53 12.02
C GLU A 51 -12.45 19.81 13.11
N HIS A 52 -11.30 19.13 13.07
CA HIS A 52 -10.28 19.25 14.11
C HIS A 52 -9.24 20.34 13.87
N THR A 53 -8.96 20.68 12.60
CA THR A 53 -7.84 21.58 12.26
C THR A 53 -8.25 22.79 11.41
N GLY A 54 -9.49 22.81 10.90
CA GLY A 54 -9.95 23.81 9.94
C GLY A 54 -9.31 23.68 8.55
N MET A 55 -8.54 22.62 8.30
CA MET A 55 -7.82 22.39 7.05
C MET A 55 -8.02 20.96 6.56
N VAL A 56 -8.01 20.77 5.23
CA VAL A 56 -8.01 19.45 4.60
C VAL A 56 -6.56 19.00 4.38
N ALA A 57 -6.24 17.80 4.85
CA ALA A 57 -4.92 17.20 4.61
C ALA A 57 -4.76 16.84 3.13
N GLN A 58 -3.76 17.44 2.49
CA GLN A 58 -3.39 17.09 1.12
C GLN A 58 -2.36 15.97 1.12
N SER A 59 -2.56 14.95 0.27
CA SER A 59 -1.59 13.87 0.04
C SER A 59 -1.18 13.09 1.31
N VAL A 60 -2.11 12.88 2.25
CA VAL A 60 -1.90 12.01 3.41
C VAL A 60 -2.71 10.73 3.26
N ASN A 61 -2.02 9.67 2.87
CA ASN A 61 -2.62 8.36 2.63
C ASN A 61 -1.90 7.28 3.42
N TYR A 62 -2.54 6.12 3.58
CA TYR A 62 -2.02 5.02 4.37
C TYR A 62 -2.03 3.69 3.61
N ALA A 63 -0.97 2.92 3.84
CA ALA A 63 -0.84 1.55 3.37
C ALA A 63 -0.51 0.62 4.55
N VAL A 64 -1.14 -0.55 4.62
CA VAL A 64 -0.81 -1.61 5.58
C VAL A 64 0.51 -2.25 5.17
N LYS A 65 1.45 -2.42 6.12
CA LYS A 65 2.75 -3.04 5.83
C LYS A 65 2.57 -4.50 5.46
N SER A 66 3.36 -4.99 4.50
CA SER A 66 3.30 -6.38 4.04
C SER A 66 3.51 -7.39 5.17
N SER A 67 4.28 -7.05 6.21
CA SER A 67 4.44 -7.87 7.41
C SER A 67 3.14 -8.22 8.14
N PHE A 68 2.08 -7.42 7.99
CA PHE A 68 0.75 -7.70 8.54
C PHE A 68 -0.19 -8.41 7.55
N VAL A 69 0.17 -8.45 6.26
CA VAL A 69 -0.60 -9.12 5.21
C VAL A 69 -0.10 -10.55 5.00
N LEU A 70 1.22 -10.75 5.01
CA LEU A 70 1.85 -12.06 4.78
C LEU A 70 1.32 -13.18 5.68
N PRO A 71 1.05 -12.98 6.99
CA PRO A 71 0.48 -14.03 7.83
C PRO A 71 -0.90 -14.53 7.37
N LEU A 72 -1.69 -13.71 6.67
CA LEU A 72 -2.97 -14.13 6.11
C LEU A 72 -2.81 -15.11 4.94
N LEU A 73 -1.65 -15.10 4.29
CA LEU A 73 -1.34 -15.95 3.14
C LEU A 73 -0.70 -17.27 3.53
N GLU A 74 -0.18 -17.39 4.76
CA GLU A 74 0.51 -18.61 5.25
C GLU A 74 -0.41 -19.84 5.28
N GLY A 75 -1.73 -19.65 5.38
CA GLY A 75 -2.72 -20.72 5.31
C GLY A 75 -3.25 -21.03 3.90
N VAL A 76 -2.81 -20.32 2.88
CA VAL A 76 -3.29 -20.51 1.50
C VAL A 76 -2.49 -21.64 0.83
N GLU A 77 -3.18 -22.69 0.39
CA GLU A 77 -2.56 -23.81 -0.30
C GLU A 77 -1.80 -23.35 -1.55
N GLY A 78 -0.56 -23.86 -1.72
CA GLY A 78 0.30 -23.49 -2.85
C GLY A 78 0.94 -22.11 -2.75
N TRP A 79 0.65 -21.32 -1.71
CA TRP A 79 1.35 -20.07 -1.49
C TRP A 79 2.77 -20.31 -0.98
N THR A 80 3.73 -19.59 -1.56
CA THR A 80 5.11 -19.55 -1.09
C THR A 80 5.53 -18.10 -0.92
N ARG A 81 6.30 -17.81 0.14
CA ARG A 81 6.82 -16.46 0.36
C ARG A 81 7.79 -16.12 -0.78
N PRO A 82 7.56 -15.03 -1.53
CA PRO A 82 8.49 -14.64 -2.58
C PRO A 82 9.82 -14.18 -1.96
N GLU A 83 10.92 -14.81 -2.35
CA GLU A 83 12.27 -14.32 -2.06
C GLU A 83 12.62 -13.22 -3.06
N GLY A 84 12.21 -11.98 -2.77
CA GLY A 84 12.40 -10.85 -3.69
C GLY A 84 13.82 -10.29 -3.65
N LYS A 85 14.65 -10.61 -4.64
CA LYS A 85 15.85 -9.81 -4.96
C LYS A 85 15.42 -8.49 -5.60
N ALA A 86 16.14 -7.40 -5.29
CA ALA A 86 15.91 -6.10 -5.91
C ALA A 86 16.01 -6.23 -7.43
N ASP A 87 14.99 -5.75 -8.14
CA ASP A 87 14.96 -5.79 -9.58
C ASP A 87 15.86 -4.69 -10.17
N LYS A 88 16.64 -5.04 -11.19
CA LYS A 88 17.49 -4.09 -11.93
C LYS A 88 16.83 -3.63 -13.25
N ALA A 89 15.60 -4.05 -13.52
CA ALA A 89 14.85 -3.63 -14.69
C ALA A 89 14.53 -2.14 -14.66
N ASP A 90 14.28 -1.58 -15.84
CA ASP A 90 13.81 -0.20 -15.97
C ASP A 90 12.44 0.00 -15.30
N ARG A 91 12.18 1.23 -14.83
CA ARG A 91 10.99 1.63 -14.11
C ARG A 91 9.71 1.28 -14.87
N SER A 92 9.70 1.46 -16.19
CA SER A 92 8.54 1.12 -17.02
C SER A 92 8.20 -0.38 -16.96
N ALA A 93 9.23 -1.24 -17.03
CA ALA A 93 9.07 -2.69 -16.94
C ALA A 93 8.62 -3.15 -15.54
N ILE A 94 9.03 -2.44 -14.49
CA ILE A 94 8.57 -2.68 -13.12
C ILE A 94 7.08 -2.32 -12.98
N ILE A 95 6.66 -1.16 -13.52
CA ILE A 95 5.26 -0.73 -13.51
C ILE A 95 4.38 -1.73 -14.27
N GLU A 96 4.79 -2.16 -15.47
CA GLU A 96 4.03 -3.11 -16.26
C GLU A 96 3.86 -4.47 -15.56
N ARG A 97 4.90 -4.97 -14.88
CA ARG A 97 4.77 -6.20 -14.09
C ARG A 97 3.87 -6.02 -12.88
N ALA A 98 4.03 -4.94 -12.12
CA ALA A 98 3.17 -4.65 -10.99
C ALA A 98 1.69 -4.58 -11.42
N ARG A 99 1.42 -3.96 -12.57
CA ARG A 99 0.07 -3.90 -13.16
C ARG A 99 -0.47 -5.28 -13.54
N LYS A 100 0.35 -6.13 -14.18
CA LYS A 100 -0.05 -7.49 -14.56
C LYS A 100 -0.27 -8.42 -13.36
N ALA A 101 0.43 -8.18 -12.25
CA ALA A 101 0.34 -8.98 -11.03
C ALA A 101 -0.80 -8.55 -10.09
N ALA A 102 -1.38 -7.37 -10.30
CA ALA A 102 -2.49 -6.87 -9.49
C ALA A 102 -3.83 -7.42 -10.01
N VAL A 103 -4.58 -8.10 -9.13
CA VAL A 103 -5.89 -8.67 -9.44
C VAL A 103 -6.92 -8.22 -8.42
N MET A 104 -8.19 -8.19 -8.84
CA MET A 104 -9.33 -7.93 -7.95
C MET A 104 -9.77 -9.24 -7.29
N VAL A 105 -9.77 -9.28 -5.97
CA VAL A 105 -10.31 -10.40 -5.20
C VAL A 105 -11.78 -10.13 -4.91
N MET A 106 -12.66 -11.02 -5.36
CA MET A 106 -14.09 -10.95 -5.10
C MET A 106 -14.43 -11.85 -3.92
N GLY A 107 -14.95 -11.28 -2.84
CA GLY A 107 -15.57 -12.03 -1.75
C GLY A 107 -17.06 -12.23 -2.02
N TYR A 108 -17.59 -13.42 -1.75
CA TYR A 108 -19.01 -13.76 -1.85
C TYR A 108 -19.58 -13.97 -0.44
#